data_AF-A0A1Y3N9U0-F1
#
_entry.id   AF-A0A1Y3N9U0-F1
#
_cell.length_a   1.000
_cell.length_b   1.000
_cell.length_c   1.000
_cell.angle_alpha   90.00
_cell.angle_beta   90.00
_cell.angle_gamma   90.00
#
_symmetry.space_group_name_H-M   'P 1'
#
loop_
_entity.id
_entity.type
_entity.pdbx_description
1 polymer ?
#
loop_
_entity_poly.entity_id
_entity_poly.type
_entity_poly.pdbx_seq_one_letter_code
_entity_poly.pdbx_strand_id
1 'polypeptide(L)'
;MLLTGERKPLIVKTRIVDSCSRCPQYHLDLGQRTFEKLLPLKKGIANVIWGIYSEDGTEKKLIYNKSNSKSKKTAEAFGVSLNELVEAFSASASALARSSNDETQLSLGGGSSKPSTSKTRTSTTTSTTKTSKTTRTTKTSKTSTKKSSTNKSLPTSYDKCGKDVAVCADGYCCSKYGYCGKTDDYCKSGCQSEYGTCKTGSSQIISKDGRCGPEYGRCPGDLCCSEYGWCGKTSDHCGSGCQSEYGECD
;
A
#
# COMPACT_ATOMS: atom_id res chain seq x y z
N MET A 1 9.72 -9.18 -5.17
CA MET A 1 9.13 -9.31 -6.51
C MET A 1 8.17 -10.46 -6.53
N LEU A 2 7.10 -10.40 -7.35
CA LEU A 2 6.00 -11.37 -7.34
C LEU A 2 5.57 -11.74 -8.75
N LEU A 3 5.30 -13.03 -8.97
CA LEU A 3 4.77 -13.57 -10.22
C LEU A 3 3.45 -14.32 -9.96
N THR A 4 2.39 -13.98 -10.70
CA THR A 4 1.13 -14.74 -10.71
C THR A 4 0.83 -15.29 -12.09
N GLY A 5 0.16 -16.45 -12.13
CA GLY A 5 -0.13 -17.16 -13.37
C GLY A 5 -1.61 -17.44 -13.53
N GLU A 6 -2.30 -16.57 -14.25
CA GLU A 6 -3.56 -16.96 -14.90
C GLU A 6 -3.72 -16.44 -16.34
N ARG A 7 -3.06 -15.35 -16.78
CA ARG A 7 -3.15 -14.92 -18.21
C ARG A 7 -1.89 -14.28 -18.82
N LYS A 8 -1.02 -13.63 -18.02
CA LYS A 8 0.27 -13.08 -18.49
C LYS A 8 1.26 -13.15 -17.32
N PRO A 9 2.48 -13.67 -17.51
CA PRO A 9 3.43 -13.75 -16.43
C PRO A 9 4.03 -12.36 -16.20
N LEU A 10 3.50 -11.66 -15.18
CA LEU A 10 3.93 -10.32 -14.80
C LEU A 10 4.76 -10.41 -13.52
N ILE A 11 5.93 -9.76 -13.53
CA ILE A 11 6.74 -9.57 -12.33
C ILE A 11 6.61 -8.13 -11.89
N VAL A 12 6.25 -7.93 -10.62
CA VAL A 12 6.07 -6.60 -10.04
C VAL A 12 7.04 -6.37 -8.87
N LYS A 13 7.67 -5.19 -8.84
CA LYS A 13 8.33 -4.66 -7.64
C LYS A 13 7.26 -4.30 -6.64
N THR A 14 7.31 -4.93 -5.49
CA THR A 14 6.37 -4.63 -4.41
C THR A 14 7.13 -4.13 -3.20
N ARG A 15 6.54 -3.15 -2.52
CA ARG A 15 6.86 -2.90 -1.13
C ARG A 15 6.10 -3.94 -0.29
N ILE A 16 6.80 -4.57 0.64
CA ILE A 16 6.18 -5.47 1.61
C ILE A 16 5.54 -4.59 2.69
N VAL A 17 4.23 -4.72 2.89
CA VAL A 17 3.50 -3.91 3.88
C VAL A 17 3.49 -4.61 5.24
N ASP A 18 3.37 -5.94 5.24
CA ASP A 18 3.51 -6.79 6.41
C ASP A 18 4.00 -8.19 6.00
N SER A 19 4.67 -8.88 6.90
CA SER A 19 5.05 -10.29 6.75
C SER A 19 4.82 -11.03 8.07
N CYS A 20 3.83 -11.90 8.10
CA CYS A 20 3.55 -12.70 9.30
C CYS A 20 4.51 -13.89 9.39
N SER A 21 5.43 -13.85 10.35
CA SER A 21 6.42 -14.91 10.60
C SER A 21 5.88 -16.10 11.43
N ARG A 22 4.69 -15.97 12.02
CA ARG A 22 4.05 -17.00 12.88
C ARG A 22 2.71 -17.52 12.35
N CYS A 23 2.39 -17.27 11.09
CA CYS A 23 1.14 -17.71 10.49
C CYS A 23 1.25 -19.14 9.95
N PRO A 24 0.15 -19.94 9.99
CA PRO A 24 0.11 -21.31 9.44
C PRO A 24 0.48 -21.37 7.95
N GLN A 25 0.25 -20.29 7.22
CA GLN A 25 0.73 -20.06 5.86
C GLN A 25 1.44 -18.71 5.80
N TYR A 26 2.56 -18.65 5.07
CA TYR A 26 3.30 -17.41 4.88
C TYR A 26 2.47 -16.46 4.01
N HIS A 27 1.96 -15.38 4.59
CA HIS A 27 1.18 -14.36 3.88
C HIS A 27 2.03 -13.09 3.72
N LEU A 28 1.98 -12.53 2.51
CA LEU A 28 2.66 -11.30 2.14
C LEU A 28 1.59 -10.28 1.75
N ASP A 29 1.37 -9.28 2.59
CA ASP A 29 0.35 -8.27 2.33
C ASP A 29 0.88 -7.27 1.29
N LEU A 30 0.15 -7.21 0.17
CA LEU A 30 0.48 -6.36 -0.96
C LEU A 30 -0.39 -5.13 -0.94
N GLY A 31 0.18 -3.99 -1.31
CA GLY A 31 -0.63 -2.80 -1.60
C GLY A 31 -1.66 -3.10 -2.69
N GLN A 32 -2.84 -2.50 -2.59
CA GLN A 32 -3.97 -2.72 -3.51
C GLN A 32 -3.57 -2.59 -4.99
N ARG A 33 -2.74 -1.60 -5.34
CA ARG A 33 -2.24 -1.41 -6.72
C ARG A 33 -1.40 -2.57 -7.22
N THR A 34 -0.54 -3.14 -6.37
CA THR A 34 0.26 -4.32 -6.72
C THR A 34 -0.63 -5.54 -6.82
N PHE A 35 -1.59 -5.67 -5.90
CA PHE A 35 -2.52 -6.79 -5.89
C PHE A 35 -3.38 -6.81 -7.16
N GLU A 36 -3.98 -5.69 -7.56
CA GLU A 36 -4.79 -5.56 -8.79
C GLU A 36 -4.03 -5.90 -10.07
N LYS A 37 -2.72 -5.62 -10.10
CA LYS A 37 -1.83 -5.99 -11.21
C LYS A 37 -1.57 -7.49 -11.28
N LEU A 38 -1.60 -8.17 -10.13
CA LEU A 38 -1.27 -9.57 -10.00
C LEU A 38 -2.52 -10.46 -10.04
N LEU A 39 -3.64 -10.02 -9.45
CA LEU A 39 -4.90 -10.75 -9.39
C LEU A 39 -6.11 -9.80 -9.31
N PRO A 40 -7.28 -10.24 -9.80
CA PRO A 40 -8.54 -9.57 -9.49
C PRO A 40 -8.77 -9.54 -7.98
N LEU A 41 -9.23 -8.40 -7.44
CA LEU A 41 -9.56 -8.20 -6.01
C LEU A 41 -10.50 -9.26 -5.42
N LYS A 42 -11.27 -9.95 -6.27
CA LYS A 42 -12.18 -11.04 -5.86
C LYS A 42 -11.47 -12.35 -5.50
N LYS A 43 -10.20 -12.53 -5.87
CA LYS A 43 -9.38 -13.70 -5.55
C LYS A 43 -8.38 -13.33 -4.46
N GLY A 44 -8.77 -13.43 -3.19
CA GLY A 44 -7.94 -13.03 -2.04
C GLY A 44 -6.69 -13.88 -1.77
N ILE A 45 -6.41 -14.90 -2.58
CA ILE A 45 -5.25 -15.79 -2.41
C ILE A 45 -4.62 -16.07 -3.77
N ALA A 46 -3.31 -15.79 -3.87
CA ALA A 46 -2.49 -16.02 -5.06
C ALA A 46 -1.45 -17.13 -4.82
N ASN A 47 -1.23 -17.98 -5.82
CA ASN A 47 0.03 -18.73 -5.86
C ASN A 47 1.08 -17.82 -6.47
N VAL A 48 2.09 -17.46 -5.67
CA VAL A 48 3.17 -16.58 -6.11
C VAL A 48 4.51 -17.27 -5.94
N ILE A 49 5.38 -17.10 -6.93
CA ILE A 49 6.82 -17.15 -6.72
C ILE A 49 7.22 -15.76 -6.27
N TRP A 50 7.99 -15.66 -5.19
CA TRP A 50 8.48 -14.37 -4.73
C TRP A 50 9.90 -14.42 -4.20
N GLY A 51 10.60 -13.31 -4.39
CA GLY A 51 11.98 -13.16 -3.94
C GLY A 51 12.33 -11.74 -3.54
N ILE A 52 13.35 -11.64 -2.71
CA ILE A 52 13.98 -10.41 -2.23
C ILE A 52 15.29 -10.27 -2.99
N TYR A 53 15.46 -9.13 -3.64
CA TYR A 53 16.65 -8.78 -4.42
C TYR A 53 17.17 -7.42 -3.93
N SER A 54 18.48 -7.27 -3.88
CA SER A 54 19.13 -5.98 -3.67
C SER A 54 19.02 -5.10 -4.93
N GLU A 55 19.28 -3.80 -4.79
CA GLU A 55 19.20 -2.83 -5.90
C GLU A 55 20.18 -3.16 -7.05
N ASP A 56 21.29 -3.82 -6.72
CA ASP A 56 22.27 -4.35 -7.68
C ASP A 56 21.80 -5.65 -8.38
N GLY A 57 20.58 -6.12 -8.10
CA GLY A 57 19.99 -7.35 -8.63
C GLY A 57 20.49 -8.63 -7.98
N THR A 58 21.24 -8.56 -6.87
CA THR A 58 21.67 -9.75 -6.13
C THR A 58 20.49 -10.39 -5.39
N GLU A 59 20.25 -11.69 -5.60
CA GLU A 59 19.22 -12.44 -4.88
C GLU A 59 19.59 -12.59 -3.40
N LYS A 60 18.69 -12.20 -2.50
CA LYS A 60 18.85 -12.35 -1.04
C LYS A 60 17.99 -13.46 -0.49
N LYS A 61 16.81 -13.68 -1.08
CA LYS A 61 15.89 -14.72 -0.66
C LYS A 61 14.96 -15.08 -1.81
N LEU A 62 14.71 -16.36 -2.01
CA LEU A 62 13.70 -16.85 -2.94
C LEU A 62 12.79 -17.82 -2.19
N ILE A 63 11.49 -17.56 -2.25
CA ILE A 63 10.47 -18.35 -1.56
C ILE A 63 9.45 -18.80 -2.58
N TYR A 64 9.35 -20.11 -2.71
CA TYR A 64 8.33 -20.81 -3.46
C TYR A 64 8.14 -22.20 -2.85
N ASN A 65 6.94 -22.76 -3.00
CA ASN A 65 6.66 -24.09 -2.50
C ASN A 65 6.98 -25.13 -3.58
N LYS A 66 8.15 -25.80 -3.44
CA LYS A 66 8.65 -26.86 -4.34
C LYS A 66 7.67 -28.03 -4.52
N SER A 67 6.85 -28.31 -3.50
CA SER A 67 5.91 -29.43 -3.47
C SER A 67 4.47 -29.02 -3.80
N ASN A 68 4.22 -27.74 -4.11
CA ASN A 68 2.86 -27.25 -4.38
C ASN A 68 2.42 -27.63 -5.79
N SER A 69 1.38 -28.48 -5.85
CA SER A 69 0.72 -28.86 -7.11
C SER A 69 0.21 -27.67 -7.91
N LYS A 70 -0.07 -26.52 -7.26
CA LYS A 70 -0.52 -25.29 -7.94
C LYS A 70 0.63 -24.56 -8.65
N SER A 71 1.84 -24.50 -8.08
CA SER A 71 3.01 -23.91 -8.75
C SER A 71 3.44 -24.76 -9.95
N LYS A 72 3.32 -26.09 -9.85
CA LYS A 72 3.48 -27.01 -10.98
C LYS A 72 2.44 -26.76 -12.07
N LYS A 73 1.15 -26.62 -11.72
CA LYS A 73 0.09 -26.24 -12.66
C LYS A 73 0.33 -24.90 -13.35
N THR A 74 0.91 -23.92 -12.64
CA THR A 74 1.31 -22.65 -13.26
C THR A 74 2.44 -22.83 -14.28
N ALA A 75 3.46 -23.62 -13.95
CA ALA A 75 4.53 -23.95 -14.90
C ALA A 75 4.01 -24.73 -16.12
N GLU A 76 3.14 -25.72 -15.90
CA GLU A 76 2.44 -26.48 -16.93
C GLU A 76 1.61 -25.58 -17.84
N ALA A 77 0.90 -24.60 -17.29
CA ALA A 77 0.13 -23.62 -18.07
C ALA A 77 1.02 -22.73 -18.96
N PHE A 78 2.30 -22.60 -18.62
CA PHE A 78 3.31 -21.92 -19.44
C PHE A 78 4.12 -22.87 -20.32
N GLY A 79 3.86 -24.19 -20.27
CA GLY A 79 4.57 -25.19 -21.07
C GLY A 79 6.04 -25.39 -20.67
N VAL A 80 6.43 -25.02 -19.44
CA VAL A 80 7.80 -25.11 -18.94
C VAL A 80 7.89 -25.96 -17.68
N SER A 81 9.10 -26.41 -17.32
CA SER A 81 9.30 -27.06 -16.03
C SER A 81 9.21 -26.05 -14.86
N LEU A 82 8.89 -26.52 -13.65
CA LEU A 82 8.90 -25.65 -12.46
C LEU A 82 10.27 -25.01 -12.23
N ASN A 83 11.36 -25.73 -12.49
CA ASN A 83 12.72 -25.17 -12.38
C ASN A 83 12.95 -24.06 -13.41
N GLU A 84 12.56 -24.28 -14.66
CA GLU A 84 12.71 -23.29 -15.75
C GLU A 84 11.89 -22.01 -15.46
N LEU A 85 10.68 -22.17 -14.90
CA LEU A 85 9.88 -21.04 -14.42
C LEU A 85 10.59 -20.25 -13.31
N VAL A 86 11.19 -20.95 -12.34
CA VAL A 86 11.91 -20.34 -11.21
C VAL A 86 13.18 -19.63 -11.68
N GLU A 87 13.94 -20.21 -12.60
CA GLU A 87 15.15 -19.61 -13.17
C GLU A 87 14.82 -18.35 -13.98
N ALA A 88 13.80 -18.42 -14.84
CA ALA A 88 13.34 -17.27 -15.60
C ALA A 88 12.83 -16.15 -14.68
N PHE A 89 12.18 -16.52 -13.56
CA PHE A 89 11.75 -15.57 -12.54
C PHE A 89 12.96 -14.87 -11.93
N SER A 90 13.95 -15.60 -11.45
CA SER A 90 15.14 -15.01 -10.81
C SER A 90 15.92 -14.11 -11.78
N ALA A 91 16.06 -14.50 -13.05
CA ALA A 91 16.72 -13.68 -14.06
C ALA A 91 15.96 -12.37 -14.32
N SER A 92 14.65 -12.45 -14.54
CA SER A 92 13.80 -11.29 -14.81
C SER A 92 13.70 -10.38 -13.58
N ALA A 93 13.67 -10.97 -12.38
CA ALA A 93 13.63 -10.24 -11.13
C ALA A 93 14.95 -9.48 -10.87
N SER A 94 16.09 -10.13 -11.10
CA SER A 94 17.40 -9.48 -11.01
C SER A 94 17.53 -8.30 -11.97
N ALA A 95 17.05 -8.45 -13.22
CA ALA A 95 17.03 -7.37 -14.20
C ALA A 95 16.10 -6.22 -13.79
N LEU A 96 14.89 -6.55 -13.32
CA LEU A 96 13.93 -5.55 -12.86
C LEU A 96 14.50 -4.75 -11.68
N ALA A 97 15.25 -5.39 -10.77
CA ALA A 97 15.83 -4.76 -9.58
C ALA A 97 16.78 -3.61 -9.93
N ARG A 98 17.61 -3.82 -10.96
CA ARG A 98 18.57 -2.84 -11.49
C ARG A 98 17.93 -1.73 -12.32
N SER A 99 16.69 -1.91 -12.75
CA SER A 99 15.98 -0.95 -13.60
C SER A 99 15.22 0.08 -12.78
N SER A 100 14.84 1.20 -13.40
CA SER A 100 13.88 2.16 -12.83
C SER A 100 12.42 1.73 -12.95
N ASN A 101 12.13 0.59 -13.60
CA ASN A 101 10.77 0.12 -13.83
C ASN A 101 10.19 -0.60 -12.61
N ASP A 102 8.88 -0.54 -12.45
CA ASP A 102 8.15 -1.23 -11.37
C ASP A 102 7.62 -2.61 -11.79
N GLU A 103 7.62 -2.91 -13.08
CA GLU A 103 7.14 -4.18 -13.61
C GLU A 103 7.90 -4.63 -14.85
N THR A 104 7.91 -5.94 -15.09
CA THR A 104 8.38 -6.55 -16.33
C THR A 104 7.55 -7.78 -16.66
N GLN A 105 7.46 -8.11 -17.94
CA GLN A 105 6.96 -9.41 -18.35
C GLN A 105 8.05 -10.47 -18.12
N LEU A 106 7.64 -11.64 -17.67
CA LEU A 106 8.51 -12.80 -17.61
C LEU A 106 8.72 -13.32 -19.03
N SER A 107 9.98 -13.43 -19.44
CA SER A 107 10.33 -14.06 -20.71
C SER A 107 10.68 -15.52 -20.47
N LEU A 108 9.81 -16.43 -20.88
CA LEU A 108 10.04 -17.88 -20.85
C LEU A 108 10.49 -18.30 -22.25
N GLY A 109 11.80 -18.29 -22.47
CA GLY A 109 12.40 -18.81 -23.69
C GLY A 109 12.64 -20.31 -23.54
N GLY A 110 12.00 -21.13 -24.38
CA GLY A 110 12.27 -22.55 -24.43
C GLY A 110 13.69 -22.83 -24.90
N GLY A 111 14.42 -23.65 -24.14
CA GLY A 111 15.59 -24.40 -24.60
C GLY A 111 16.92 -23.64 -24.72
N SER A 112 17.84 -23.94 -23.82
CA SER A 112 19.31 -23.92 -23.94
C SER A 112 19.97 -22.88 -24.86
N SER A 113 20.58 -21.85 -24.28
CA SER A 113 22.04 -21.61 -24.38
C SER A 113 22.52 -20.44 -23.53
N LYS A 114 23.71 -20.64 -22.95
CA LYS A 114 24.62 -19.70 -22.29
C LYS A 114 24.73 -18.35 -23.03
N PRO A 115 25.11 -17.23 -22.37
CA PRO A 115 25.01 -15.88 -22.93
C PRO A 115 25.79 -15.76 -24.23
N SER A 116 25.09 -15.51 -25.33
CA SER A 116 25.70 -15.15 -26.61
C SER A 116 25.45 -13.68 -26.87
N THR A 117 26.54 -12.92 -26.82
CA THR A 117 26.72 -11.61 -27.43
C THR A 117 26.45 -11.68 -28.94
N SER A 118 25.51 -10.87 -29.43
CA SER A 118 25.48 -10.32 -30.79
C SER A 118 24.55 -9.09 -30.78
N LYS A 119 25.08 -7.84 -30.72
CA LYS A 119 25.39 -6.97 -31.88
C LYS A 119 24.27 -7.01 -32.93
N THR A 120 23.39 -6.03 -33.12
CA THR A 120 23.56 -4.63 -33.62
C THR A 120 22.26 -4.42 -34.46
N ARG A 121 21.49 -3.33 -34.38
CA ARG A 121 21.78 -2.11 -35.15
C ARG A 121 21.05 -0.89 -34.59
N THR A 122 21.89 -0.02 -34.03
CA THR A 122 21.75 1.42 -33.88
C THR A 122 21.23 2.08 -35.16
N SER A 123 20.31 3.03 -35.03
CA SER A 123 20.32 4.21 -35.89
C SER A 123 20.71 5.40 -35.02
N THR A 124 21.86 5.96 -35.39
CA THR A 124 22.61 6.99 -34.71
C THR A 124 22.21 8.36 -35.25
N THR A 125 22.09 9.36 -34.39
CA THR A 125 22.56 10.72 -34.70
C THR A 125 22.88 11.37 -33.35
N THR A 126 24.08 11.14 -32.80
CA THR A 126 25.29 11.96 -32.91
C THR A 126 25.09 13.42 -32.50
N SER A 127 25.60 13.80 -31.32
CA SER A 127 26.73 14.75 -31.20
C SER A 127 27.07 15.09 -29.73
N THR A 128 28.20 14.52 -29.28
CA THR A 128 29.33 15.14 -28.53
C THR A 128 29.10 16.03 -27.29
N THR A 129 29.44 15.43 -26.14
CA THR A 129 30.37 15.90 -25.07
C THR A 129 30.57 17.40 -24.79
N LYS A 130 30.37 17.78 -23.51
CA LYS A 130 31.44 18.31 -22.62
C LYS A 130 30.97 18.44 -21.16
N THR A 131 31.87 18.09 -20.25
CA THR A 131 31.81 18.22 -18.80
C THR A 131 31.89 19.69 -18.37
N SER A 132 31.06 20.12 -17.41
CA SER A 132 31.38 21.26 -16.53
C SER A 132 30.56 21.24 -15.23
N LYS A 133 31.25 21.29 -14.09
CA LYS A 133 30.76 21.72 -12.77
C LYS A 133 30.02 23.08 -12.89
N THR A 134 29.07 23.33 -11.98
CA THR A 134 28.88 24.59 -11.19
C THR A 134 27.38 24.94 -10.96
N THR A 135 26.98 24.90 -9.68
CA THR A 135 26.21 25.87 -8.86
C THR A 135 24.93 26.58 -9.39
N ARG A 136 23.83 26.36 -8.63
CA ARG A 136 22.76 27.27 -8.12
C ARG A 136 21.97 28.23 -9.06
N THR A 137 20.68 28.33 -8.71
CA THR A 137 19.68 29.43 -8.85
C THR A 137 18.78 29.56 -10.10
N THR A 138 17.49 29.22 -9.88
CA THR A 138 16.23 29.93 -10.20
C THR A 138 16.11 30.91 -11.38
N LYS A 139 15.12 30.66 -12.26
CA LYS A 139 14.04 31.60 -12.71
C LYS A 139 13.08 30.81 -13.63
N THR A 140 11.82 30.57 -13.27
CA THR A 140 10.64 31.45 -13.42
C THR A 140 10.25 31.75 -14.87
N SER A 141 9.16 31.13 -15.33
CA SER A 141 8.26 31.67 -16.36
C SER A 141 6.90 31.96 -15.71
N LYS A 142 6.63 33.26 -15.52
CA LYS A 142 5.31 33.87 -15.26
C LYS A 142 4.52 33.85 -16.59
N THR A 143 3.19 33.92 -16.64
CA THR A 143 2.31 35.08 -16.38
C THR A 143 0.85 34.56 -16.55
N SER A 144 -0.26 35.02 -15.95
CA SER A 144 -0.67 36.23 -15.23
C SER A 144 -1.91 35.84 -14.35
N THR A 145 -1.88 35.97 -13.02
CA THR A 145 -2.39 37.06 -12.16
C THR A 145 -3.84 37.53 -12.34
N LYS A 146 -4.73 37.07 -11.44
CA LYS A 146 -5.67 37.94 -10.71
C LYS A 146 -5.67 37.54 -9.23
N LYS A 147 -5.57 38.52 -8.33
CA LYS A 147 -5.28 38.41 -6.89
C LYS A 147 -6.55 38.58 -6.04
N SER A 148 -6.57 37.87 -4.91
CA SER A 148 -7.42 38.01 -3.69
C SER A 148 -8.85 37.48 -3.84
N SER A 149 -9.45 36.67 -2.96
CA SER A 149 -9.15 35.99 -1.66
C SER A 149 -10.42 35.14 -1.41
N THR A 150 -10.39 33.84 -1.12
CA THR A 150 -10.30 33.20 0.22
C THR A 150 -10.71 31.72 0.04
N ASN A 151 -10.10 30.80 0.81
CA ASN A 151 -10.37 29.34 0.92
C ASN A 151 -9.89 28.42 -0.22
N LYS A 152 -8.58 28.14 -0.22
CA LYS A 152 -7.96 27.12 -1.07
C LYS A 152 -8.16 25.74 -0.45
N SER A 153 -9.09 24.96 -1.00
CA SER A 153 -9.23 23.54 -0.65
C SER A 153 -7.94 22.80 -1.05
N LEU A 154 -7.32 22.12 -0.10
CA LEU A 154 -6.14 21.27 -0.34
C LEU A 154 -6.53 20.07 -1.23
N PRO A 155 -5.61 19.53 -2.04
CA PRO A 155 -5.88 18.37 -2.88
C PRO A 155 -6.09 17.09 -2.05
N THR A 156 -6.81 16.10 -2.59
CA THR A 156 -6.99 14.79 -1.93
C THR A 156 -5.83 13.83 -2.24
N SER A 157 -5.37 13.05 -1.27
CA SER A 157 -4.20 12.16 -1.36
C SER A 157 -4.40 10.85 -0.58
N TYR A 158 -3.69 9.79 -0.99
CA TYR A 158 -3.67 8.49 -0.29
C TYR A 158 -2.34 8.25 0.46
N ASP A 159 -1.36 9.12 0.30
CA ASP A 159 0.00 8.92 0.79
C ASP A 159 0.41 9.99 1.81
N LYS A 160 0.55 11.25 1.37
CA LYS A 160 0.90 12.38 2.24
C LYS A 160 -0.31 13.26 2.54
N CYS A 161 -0.32 13.87 3.71
CA CYS A 161 -1.34 14.79 4.16
C CYS A 161 -0.77 15.86 5.08
N GLY A 162 -1.60 16.83 5.44
CA GLY A 162 -1.26 17.91 6.35
C GLY A 162 -1.40 19.27 5.69
N LYS A 163 -1.20 20.31 6.50
CA LYS A 163 -1.29 21.71 6.09
C LYS A 163 -0.47 21.99 4.83
N ASP A 164 -1.08 22.65 3.87
CA ASP A 164 -0.53 23.00 2.54
C ASP A 164 -0.06 21.81 1.68
N VAL A 165 -0.29 20.56 2.11
CA VAL A 165 0.08 19.34 1.37
C VAL A 165 -1.16 18.74 0.71
N ALA A 166 -2.02 18.11 1.49
CA ALA A 166 -3.21 17.40 1.01
C ALA A 166 -4.14 17.00 2.18
N VAL A 167 -5.40 16.73 1.86
CA VAL A 167 -6.36 16.02 2.72
C VAL A 167 -6.35 14.54 2.33
N CYS A 168 -6.42 13.63 3.29
CA CYS A 168 -6.52 12.21 3.01
C CYS A 168 -7.85 11.87 2.34
N ALA A 169 -7.84 10.86 1.46
CA ALA A 169 -9.05 10.33 0.85
C ALA A 169 -10.05 9.82 1.90
N ASP A 170 -11.33 9.74 1.54
CA ASP A 170 -12.40 9.35 2.46
C ASP A 170 -12.09 8.04 3.19
N GLY A 171 -12.28 8.06 4.51
CA GLY A 171 -11.99 6.93 5.39
C GLY A 171 -10.51 6.68 5.66
N TYR A 172 -9.60 7.59 5.26
CA TYR A 172 -8.20 7.59 5.66
C TYR A 172 -7.95 8.70 6.70
N CYS A 173 -7.10 8.38 7.67
CA CYS A 173 -6.68 9.23 8.76
C CYS A 173 -5.33 9.88 8.41
N CYS A 174 -5.16 11.16 8.75
CA CYS A 174 -3.88 11.81 8.62
C CYS A 174 -3.09 11.66 9.93
N SER A 175 -2.04 10.84 9.94
CA SER A 175 -1.19 10.68 11.13
C SER A 175 -0.48 11.99 11.53
N LYS A 176 0.02 12.07 12.77
CA LYS A 176 0.87 13.19 13.23
C LYS A 176 2.13 13.41 12.37
N TYR A 177 2.52 12.41 11.60
CA TYR A 177 3.69 12.44 10.73
C TYR A 177 3.39 12.89 9.30
N GLY A 178 2.14 13.28 9.00
CA GLY A 178 1.74 13.78 7.68
C GLY A 178 1.58 12.68 6.63
N TYR A 179 1.15 11.49 7.06
CA TYR A 179 0.85 10.36 6.18
C TYR A 179 -0.58 9.86 6.35
N CYS A 180 -1.20 9.44 5.25
CA CYS A 180 -2.53 8.86 5.24
C CYS A 180 -2.49 7.37 5.54
N GLY A 181 -3.41 6.88 6.38
CA GLY A 181 -3.55 5.45 6.66
C GLY A 181 -4.85 5.14 7.40
N LYS A 182 -5.16 3.85 7.57
CA LYS A 182 -6.41 3.39 8.22
C LYS A 182 -6.19 2.67 9.55
N THR A 183 -4.94 2.36 9.87
CA THR A 183 -4.60 1.66 11.11
C THR A 183 -4.61 2.64 12.28
N ASP A 184 -4.65 2.09 13.48
CA ASP A 184 -4.73 2.84 14.72
C ASP A 184 -3.59 3.85 14.89
N ASP A 185 -2.39 3.55 14.39
CA ASP A 185 -1.24 4.46 14.41
C ASP A 185 -1.47 5.76 13.63
N TYR A 186 -2.35 5.73 12.62
CA TYR A 186 -2.71 6.89 11.81
C TYR A 186 -3.94 7.58 12.35
N CYS A 187 -4.85 6.79 12.93
CA CYS A 187 -6.20 7.21 13.23
C CYS A 187 -6.42 7.63 14.69
N LYS A 188 -5.63 7.10 15.63
CA LYS A 188 -5.77 7.38 17.06
C LYS A 188 -4.93 8.59 17.46
N SER A 189 -4.02 8.42 18.42
CA SER A 189 -3.27 9.51 19.04
C SER A 189 -2.43 10.28 18.03
N GLY A 190 -2.68 11.60 17.93
CA GLY A 190 -1.98 12.50 17.03
C GLY A 190 -2.53 12.54 15.60
N CYS A 191 -3.70 11.96 15.33
CA CYS A 191 -4.35 12.15 14.05
C CYS A 191 -4.75 13.62 13.82
N GLN A 192 -4.47 14.15 12.62
CA GLN A 192 -4.78 15.51 12.20
C GLN A 192 -6.15 15.56 11.50
N SER A 193 -7.21 15.90 12.25
CA SER A 193 -8.61 15.82 11.80
C SER A 193 -8.96 16.77 10.65
N GLU A 194 -8.27 17.90 10.52
CA GLU A 194 -8.42 18.82 9.37
C GLU A 194 -8.00 18.18 8.03
N TYR A 195 -7.21 17.11 8.08
CA TYR A 195 -6.61 16.48 6.90
C TYR A 195 -6.94 14.99 6.80
N GLY A 196 -7.86 14.44 7.60
CA GLY A 196 -8.31 13.05 7.50
C GLY A 196 -9.32 12.63 8.57
N THR A 197 -9.91 11.44 8.40
CA THR A 197 -10.96 10.91 9.28
C THR A 197 -10.36 10.25 10.53
N CYS A 198 -10.06 11.03 11.57
CA CYS A 198 -9.49 10.50 12.80
C CYS A 198 -10.46 9.58 13.55
N LYS A 199 -9.95 8.44 14.01
CA LYS A 199 -10.59 7.60 15.02
C LYS A 199 -10.19 8.15 16.38
N THR A 200 -10.86 9.22 16.81
CA THR A 200 -10.96 9.46 18.25
C THR A 200 -11.61 8.20 18.82
N GLY A 201 -11.00 7.63 19.87
CA GLY A 201 -11.44 6.37 20.44
C GLY A 201 -12.95 6.39 20.57
N SER A 202 -13.61 5.43 19.93
CA SER A 202 -14.96 4.99 20.30
C SER A 202 -16.16 5.90 20.03
N SER A 203 -16.01 7.00 19.28
CA SER A 203 -17.18 7.81 18.89
C SER A 203 -17.88 7.35 17.59
N GLN A 204 -17.35 6.34 16.88
CA GLN A 204 -17.92 5.82 15.62
C GLN A 204 -18.33 4.34 15.66
N ILE A 205 -18.02 3.61 16.72
CA ILE A 205 -18.56 2.25 16.92
C ILE A 205 -19.86 2.42 17.70
N ILE A 206 -20.98 1.98 17.13
CA ILE A 206 -22.26 1.96 17.85
C ILE A 206 -22.33 0.66 18.67
N SER A 207 -22.52 0.80 19.97
CA SER A 207 -22.74 -0.28 20.91
C SER A 207 -23.91 -1.17 20.50
N LYS A 208 -23.71 -2.49 20.59
CA LYS A 208 -24.73 -3.51 20.25
C LYS A 208 -25.25 -4.28 21.45
N ASP A 209 -24.56 -4.21 22.58
CA ASP A 209 -24.82 -4.95 23.81
C ASP A 209 -25.18 -4.04 24.99
N GLY A 210 -25.34 -2.73 24.74
CA GLY A 210 -25.67 -1.73 25.76
C GLY A 210 -24.47 -1.23 26.56
N ARG A 211 -23.25 -1.68 26.24
CA ARG A 211 -22.00 -1.16 26.82
C ARG A 211 -21.49 0.03 26.04
N CYS A 212 -20.97 1.03 26.72
CA CYS A 212 -20.36 2.20 26.07
C CYS A 212 -19.02 2.56 26.72
N GLY A 213 -18.26 3.41 26.05
CA GLY A 213 -16.94 3.84 26.53
C GLY A 213 -15.81 3.55 25.54
N PRO A 214 -14.56 3.79 25.95
CA PRO A 214 -13.38 3.69 25.08
C PRO A 214 -13.18 2.34 24.40
N GLU A 215 -13.71 1.24 24.95
CA GLU A 215 -13.62 -0.10 24.35
C GLU A 215 -14.90 -0.54 23.62
N TYR A 216 -16.05 0.04 23.96
CA TYR A 216 -17.37 -0.47 23.55
C TYR A 216 -18.10 0.46 22.55
N GLY A 217 -17.67 1.71 22.44
CA GLY A 217 -18.25 2.66 21.49
C GLY A 217 -19.30 3.60 22.09
N ARG A 218 -20.03 4.29 21.20
CA ARG A 218 -21.17 5.16 21.49
C ARG A 218 -22.44 4.35 21.72
N CYS A 219 -23.30 4.83 22.60
CA CYS A 219 -24.65 4.32 22.71
C CYS A 219 -25.46 4.58 21.43
N PRO A 220 -26.36 3.66 21.04
CA PRO A 220 -27.22 3.85 19.88
C PRO A 220 -28.28 4.93 20.17
N GLY A 221 -28.54 5.78 19.17
CA GLY A 221 -29.59 6.81 19.24
C GLY A 221 -29.26 7.95 20.20
N ASP A 222 -30.25 8.36 20.97
CA ASP A 222 -30.21 9.44 21.97
C ASP A 222 -29.97 8.91 23.40
N LEU A 223 -29.26 7.79 23.51
CA LEU A 223 -28.92 7.19 24.79
C LEU A 223 -27.65 7.84 25.36
N CYS A 224 -27.64 8.02 26.68
CA CYS A 224 -26.54 8.54 27.46
C CYS A 224 -25.59 7.40 27.83
N CYS A 225 -24.29 7.69 27.91
CA CYS A 225 -23.30 6.75 28.41
C CYS A 225 -22.93 7.08 29.86
N SER A 226 -23.42 6.29 30.81
CA SER A 226 -23.08 6.46 32.24
C SER A 226 -21.57 6.40 32.51
N GLU A 227 -21.13 6.91 33.66
CA GLU A 227 -19.73 6.78 34.12
C GLU A 227 -19.27 5.32 34.22
N TYR A 228 -20.21 4.38 34.37
CA TYR A 228 -19.95 2.93 34.47
C TYR A 228 -19.90 2.21 33.11
N GLY A 229 -20.04 2.94 32.00
CA GLY A 229 -19.96 2.36 30.66
C GLY A 229 -21.21 1.57 30.26
N TRP A 230 -22.39 2.08 30.65
CA TRP A 230 -23.70 1.54 30.27
C TRP A 230 -24.58 2.59 29.61
N CYS A 231 -25.32 2.16 28.59
CA CYS A 231 -26.26 2.99 27.85
C CYS A 231 -27.63 3.06 28.52
N GLY A 232 -28.19 4.27 28.68
CA GLY A 232 -29.52 4.46 29.25
C GLY A 232 -30.03 5.90 29.10
N LYS A 233 -31.25 6.17 29.60
CA LYS A 233 -31.90 7.49 29.57
C LYS A 233 -32.24 8.07 30.95
N THR A 234 -31.88 7.38 32.04
CA THR A 234 -32.18 7.89 33.38
C THR A 234 -31.18 8.97 33.78
N SER A 235 -31.51 9.77 34.78
CA SER A 235 -30.60 10.76 35.37
C SER A 235 -29.24 10.16 35.76
N ASP A 236 -29.21 8.89 36.16
CA ASP A 236 -27.98 8.18 36.54
C ASP A 236 -27.07 7.89 35.32
N HIS A 237 -27.64 7.91 34.10
CA HIS A 237 -26.90 7.73 32.87
C HIS A 237 -26.55 9.06 32.20
N CYS A 238 -27.47 10.04 32.26
CA CYS A 238 -27.38 11.30 31.53
C CYS A 238 -26.84 12.46 32.35
N GLY A 239 -26.95 12.39 33.67
CA GLY A 239 -26.50 13.44 34.59
C GLY A 239 -24.99 13.41 34.86
N SER A 240 -24.62 13.74 36.09
CA SER A 240 -23.22 13.85 36.49
C SER A 240 -22.46 12.54 36.24
N GLY A 241 -21.33 12.62 35.51
CA GLY A 241 -20.51 11.47 35.15
C GLY A 241 -20.80 10.86 33.78
N CYS A 242 -21.79 11.37 33.06
CA CYS A 242 -22.05 10.95 31.69
C CYS A 242 -20.84 11.21 30.76
N GLN A 243 -20.47 10.21 29.95
CA GLN A 243 -19.34 10.23 29.03
C GLN A 243 -19.80 10.75 27.65
N SER A 244 -19.70 12.07 27.42
CA SER A 244 -20.22 12.76 26.22
C SER A 244 -19.58 12.35 24.89
N GLU A 245 -18.40 11.74 24.91
CA GLU A 245 -17.81 11.15 23.70
C GLU A 245 -18.52 9.85 23.26
N TYR A 246 -19.32 9.26 24.16
CA TYR A 246 -19.95 7.94 24.02
C TYR A 246 -21.48 7.95 24.19
N GLY A 247 -22.11 9.10 24.41
CA GLY A 247 -23.57 9.24 24.49
C GLY A 247 -24.00 10.71 24.53
N GLU A 248 -25.31 10.95 24.51
CA GLU A 248 -25.88 12.29 24.63
C GLU A 248 -26.09 12.58 26.14
N CYS A 249 -25.38 13.56 26.71
CA CYS A 249 -25.47 13.89 28.15
C CYS A 249 -26.30 15.15 28.38
N ASP A 250 -26.88 15.30 29.57
CA ASP A 250 -27.71 16.45 30.00
C ASP A 250 -26.88 17.70 30.36
#